data_AF-A0A8H4TU83-F1
#
_entry.id   AF-A0A8H4TU83-F1
#
_cell.length_a   1.000
_cell.length_b   1.000
_cell.length_c   1.000
_cell.angle_alpha   90.00
_cell.angle_beta   90.00
_cell.angle_gamma   90.00
#
_symmetry.space_group_name_H-M   'P 1'
#
loop_
_entity.id
_entity.type
_entity.pdbx_description
1 polymer ?
#
loop_
_entity_poly.entity_id
_entity_poly.type
_entity_poly.pdbx_seq_one_letter_code
_entity_poly.pdbx_strand_id
1 'polypeptide(L)'
;MNIVKLSWQTYGDFIPKGELHGNMPGGISVYIRDVVPGTAFCRVRRQFFSLDIGMEQRLYRTVDDFARFFALAWNNRLAIEQPPGLLNGYHDILDRVSHGLSERLQTMLEEVRRGLPLLFRPSYPMSLQHDDLLENNIHVDETTGRITGIVDWDNAIIAPFGVSFCGAEIVFGVQTLKDWHFHPCHLSLRRRFWEAFYKEVGDISEEDKRSIEVARLFGLFRTYGFEENDRATVHGVFSACLGKGALDCSGRPGRYRRNEQEAASCIVNLSDASTTILAHKNRHSAIRASFHYMRCGSESLTPIRNVA
;
A
#
# COMPACT_ATOMS: atom_id res chain seq x y z
N MET A 1 22.83 -7.51 6.12
CA MET A 1 22.43 -6.52 5.10
C MET A 1 21.77 -5.34 5.79
N ASN A 2 22.17 -4.11 5.51
CA ASN A 2 21.57 -2.93 6.16
C ASN A 2 20.36 -2.46 5.33
N ILE A 3 19.15 -2.87 5.73
CA ILE A 3 17.88 -2.55 5.06
C ILE A 3 17.69 -1.04 4.90
N VAL A 4 18.09 -0.27 5.91
CA VAL A 4 18.00 1.20 5.92
C VAL A 4 18.84 1.84 4.81
N LYS A 5 20.07 1.36 4.61
CA LYS A 5 20.93 1.84 3.53
C LYS A 5 20.39 1.41 2.16
N LEU A 6 19.92 0.17 2.09
CA LEU A 6 19.38 -0.41 0.86
C LEU A 6 18.11 0.32 0.41
N SER A 7 17.20 0.66 1.34
CA SER A 7 15.98 1.41 1.01
C SER A 7 16.30 2.78 0.43
N TRP A 8 17.28 3.49 0.99
CA TRP A 8 17.71 4.77 0.44
C TRP A 8 18.31 4.63 -0.96
N GLN A 9 19.13 3.61 -1.21
CA GLN A 9 19.70 3.35 -2.54
C GLN A 9 18.62 3.01 -3.57
N THR A 10 17.58 2.28 -3.17
CA THR A 10 16.49 1.88 -4.07
C THR A 10 15.50 3.01 -4.33
N TYR A 11 15.11 3.76 -3.30
CA TYR A 11 13.95 4.65 -3.36
C TYR A 11 14.30 6.14 -3.29
N GLY A 12 15.57 6.49 -3.05
CA GLY A 12 16.07 7.86 -3.07
C GLY A 12 15.24 8.80 -2.19
N ASP A 13 14.71 9.85 -2.81
CA ASP A 13 14.01 10.95 -2.12
C ASP A 13 12.67 10.55 -1.48
N PHE A 14 12.16 9.34 -1.73
CA PHE A 14 11.02 8.82 -0.95
C PHE A 14 11.40 8.42 0.48
N ILE A 15 12.69 8.26 0.77
CA ILE A 15 13.18 7.87 2.08
C ILE A 15 13.75 9.10 2.78
N PRO A 16 13.32 9.43 4.01
CA PRO A 16 14.00 10.46 4.78
C PRO A 16 15.48 10.11 4.94
N LYS A 17 16.33 11.11 4.72
CA LYS A 17 17.77 10.98 4.97
C LYS A 17 17.98 10.58 6.42
N GLY A 18 18.98 9.74 6.64
CA GLY A 18 19.28 9.26 7.97
C GLY A 18 20.47 8.34 7.99
N GLU A 19 20.94 8.05 9.19
CA GLU A 19 22.13 7.26 9.44
C GLU A 19 21.98 6.38 10.68
N LEU A 20 22.82 5.35 10.77
CA LEU A 20 22.99 4.59 12.00
C LEU A 20 23.71 5.49 13.00
N HIS A 21 23.04 5.83 14.09
CA HIS A 21 23.63 6.63 15.16
C HIS A 21 24.54 5.79 16.06
N GLY A 22 24.19 4.53 16.29
CA GLY A 22 25.02 3.61 17.05
C GLY A 22 24.32 2.31 17.39
N ASN A 23 25.05 1.40 18.06
CA ASN A 23 24.50 0.17 18.60
C ASN A 23 24.57 0.23 20.13
N MET A 24 23.45 -0.08 20.80
CA MET A 24 23.40 -0.25 22.25
C MET A 24 23.66 -1.71 22.64
N PRO A 25 24.05 -1.98 23.91
CA PRO A 25 24.15 -3.33 24.43
C PRO A 25 22.87 -4.15 24.18
N GLY A 26 23.02 -5.44 23.90
CA GLY A 26 21.90 -6.31 23.56
C GLY A 26 21.52 -6.32 22.07
N GLY A 27 22.34 -5.72 21.20
CA GLY A 27 22.15 -5.79 19.74
C GLY A 27 21.09 -4.82 19.21
N ILE A 28 20.78 -3.75 19.94
CA ILE A 28 19.80 -2.75 19.53
C ILE A 28 20.51 -1.69 18.69
N SER A 29 20.16 -1.58 17.41
CA SER A 29 20.62 -0.49 16.55
C SER A 29 19.72 0.74 16.69
N VAL A 30 20.35 1.91 16.84
CA VAL A 30 19.66 3.21 16.92
C VAL A 30 19.93 3.98 15.63
N TYR A 31 18.87 4.47 15.00
CA TYR A 31 18.93 5.27 13.78
C TYR A 31 18.37 6.67 14.03
N ILE A 32 18.98 7.68 13.41
CA ILE A 32 18.46 9.05 13.38
C ILE A 32 18.09 9.37 11.95
N ARG A 33 16.93 10.02 11.77
CA ARG A 33 16.43 10.44 10.46
C ARG A 33 15.86 11.84 10.49
N ASP A 34 15.91 12.49 9.34
CA ASP A 34 15.17 13.73 9.09
C ASP A 34 13.67 13.48 9.29
N VAL A 35 12.99 14.48 9.86
CA VAL A 35 11.53 14.47 9.95
C VAL A 35 10.97 14.56 8.53
N VAL A 36 10.10 13.63 8.16
CA VAL A 36 9.44 13.66 6.85
C VAL A 36 8.50 14.85 6.79
N PRO A 37 8.65 15.77 5.82
CA PRO A 37 7.73 16.90 5.65
C PRO A 37 6.32 16.43 5.31
N GLY A 38 5.32 17.29 5.54
CA GLY A 38 3.94 17.00 5.18
C GLY A 38 3.22 16.09 6.16
N THR A 39 1.99 15.74 5.80
CA THR A 39 1.04 15.08 6.68
C THR A 39 0.84 13.64 6.26
N ALA A 40 0.76 12.73 7.24
CA ALA A 40 0.45 11.33 6.97
C ALA A 40 -0.87 11.22 6.19
N PHE A 41 -0.89 10.41 5.13
CA PHE A 41 -2.00 10.29 4.19
C PHE A 41 -3.30 9.94 4.92
N CYS A 42 -3.22 9.14 5.99
CA CYS A 42 -4.36 8.80 6.84
C CYS A 42 -5.16 10.01 7.35
N ARG A 43 -4.50 11.14 7.62
CA ARG A 43 -5.11 12.36 8.16
C ARG A 43 -5.77 13.24 7.09
N VAL A 44 -5.37 13.08 5.84
CA VAL A 44 -5.82 13.93 4.71
C VAL A 44 -6.64 13.15 3.69
N ARG A 45 -6.68 11.81 3.81
CA ARG A 45 -7.41 10.89 2.93
C ARG A 45 -8.86 11.29 2.77
N ARG A 46 -9.53 11.72 3.84
CA ARG A 46 -10.91 12.24 3.79
C ARG A 46 -11.07 13.36 2.78
N GLN A 47 -10.19 14.34 2.86
CA GLN A 47 -10.21 15.51 1.99
C GLN A 47 -9.87 15.09 0.55
N PHE A 48 -8.85 14.27 0.37
CA PHE A 48 -8.38 13.80 -0.94
C PHE A 48 -9.43 12.94 -1.66
N PHE A 49 -10.28 12.24 -0.93
CA PHE A 49 -11.37 11.42 -1.49
C PHE A 49 -12.68 12.19 -1.68
N SER A 50 -12.68 13.51 -1.43
CA SER A 50 -13.83 14.35 -1.79
C SER A 50 -13.89 14.58 -3.30
N LEU A 51 -15.11 14.76 -3.83
CA LEU A 51 -15.35 14.99 -5.26
C LEU A 51 -15.04 16.42 -5.73
N ASP A 52 -14.20 17.14 -4.99
CA ASP A 52 -13.71 18.45 -5.41
C ASP A 52 -12.64 18.29 -6.49
N ILE A 53 -12.72 19.08 -7.57
CA ILE A 53 -11.79 18.99 -8.71
C ILE A 53 -10.35 19.20 -8.25
N GLY A 54 -10.11 20.10 -7.29
CA GLY A 54 -8.79 20.34 -6.73
C GLY A 54 -8.26 19.12 -5.96
N MET A 55 -9.11 18.46 -5.18
CA MET A 55 -8.74 17.26 -4.42
C MET A 55 -8.51 16.06 -5.33
N GLU A 56 -9.33 15.90 -6.37
CA GLU A 56 -9.13 14.87 -7.39
C GLU A 56 -7.74 15.03 -8.02
N GLN A 57 -7.37 16.25 -8.45
CA GLN A 57 -6.04 16.51 -9.02
C GLN A 57 -4.88 16.21 -8.06
N ARG A 58 -5.05 16.46 -6.76
CA ARG A 58 -4.06 16.10 -5.72
C ARG A 58 -3.94 14.59 -5.60
N LEU A 59 -5.06 13.86 -5.59
CA LEU A 59 -5.06 12.41 -5.54
C LEU A 59 -4.40 11.79 -6.79
N TYR A 60 -4.64 12.33 -7.98
CA TYR A 60 -3.92 11.91 -9.20
C TYR A 60 -2.41 12.08 -9.07
N ARG A 61 -1.94 13.19 -8.47
CA ARG A 61 -0.50 13.41 -8.21
C ARG A 61 0.06 12.43 -7.19
N THR A 62 -0.70 12.09 -6.15
CA THR A 62 -0.33 11.04 -5.20
C THR A 62 -0.18 9.69 -5.91
N VAL A 63 -1.13 9.33 -6.79
CA VAL A 63 -1.09 8.11 -7.58
C VAL A 63 0.13 8.07 -8.52
N ASP A 64 0.45 9.19 -9.18
CA ASP A 64 1.64 9.31 -10.04
C ASP A 64 2.93 9.10 -9.24
N ASP A 65 3.05 9.70 -8.06
CA ASP A 65 4.22 9.51 -7.20
C ASP A 65 4.29 8.07 -6.67
N PHE A 66 3.16 7.42 -6.38
CA PHE A 66 3.12 6.02 -5.97
C PHE A 66 3.59 5.08 -7.09
N ALA A 67 3.19 5.36 -8.32
CA ALA A 67 3.66 4.64 -9.50
C ALA A 67 5.19 4.79 -9.67
N ARG A 68 5.71 6.01 -9.51
CA ARG A 68 7.16 6.29 -9.50
C ARG A 68 7.88 5.55 -8.38
N PHE A 69 7.30 5.51 -7.17
CA PHE A 69 7.86 4.78 -6.04
C PHE A 69 8.05 3.29 -6.35
N PHE A 70 7.03 2.61 -6.90
CA PHE A 70 7.18 1.20 -7.29
C PHE A 70 8.14 1.02 -8.46
N ALA A 71 8.14 1.92 -9.44
CA ALA A 71 9.07 1.87 -10.57
C ALA A 71 10.54 1.97 -10.13
N LEU A 72 10.84 2.71 -9.06
CA LEU A 72 12.19 2.79 -8.51
C LEU A 72 12.72 1.43 -8.03
N ALA A 73 11.87 0.56 -7.46
CA ALA A 73 12.31 -0.78 -7.05
C ALA A 73 12.62 -1.69 -8.25
N TRP A 74 11.97 -1.46 -9.39
CA TRP A 74 12.26 -2.15 -10.66
C TRP A 74 13.53 -1.62 -11.33
N ASN A 75 13.67 -0.30 -11.41
CA ASN A 75 14.75 0.40 -12.10
C ASN A 75 16.06 0.27 -11.33
N ASN A 76 16.01 0.37 -10.01
CA ASN A 76 17.17 0.22 -9.12
C ASN A 76 17.29 -1.23 -8.61
N ARG A 77 16.96 -2.21 -9.47
CA ARG A 77 17.10 -3.63 -9.15
C ARG A 77 18.55 -3.94 -8.83
N LEU A 78 18.77 -4.45 -7.63
CA LEU A 78 20.09 -4.86 -7.16
C LEU A 78 20.25 -6.36 -7.41
N ALA A 79 21.48 -6.80 -7.67
CA ALA A 79 21.80 -8.22 -7.74
C ALA A 79 21.70 -8.81 -6.33
N ILE A 80 20.48 -9.23 -5.95
CA ILE A 80 20.17 -9.84 -4.67
C ILE A 80 19.89 -11.31 -4.92
N GLU A 81 20.60 -12.17 -4.20
CA GLU A 81 20.36 -13.61 -4.27
C GLU A 81 18.98 -13.96 -3.74
N GLN A 82 18.34 -14.92 -4.40
CA GLN A 82 17.06 -15.46 -3.96
C GLN A 82 17.24 -16.15 -2.60
N PRO A 83 16.41 -15.83 -1.59
CA PRO A 83 16.39 -16.59 -0.34
C PRO A 83 16.03 -18.07 -0.58
N PRO A 84 16.79 -19.03 -0.03
CA PRO A 84 16.49 -20.45 -0.17
C PRO A 84 15.09 -20.79 0.33
N GLY A 85 14.35 -21.64 -0.40
CA GLY A 85 13.03 -22.12 0.00
C GLY A 85 11.87 -21.12 -0.15
N LEU A 86 12.12 -19.90 -0.67
CA LEU A 86 11.10 -18.86 -0.77
C LEU A 86 9.89 -19.27 -1.63
N LEU A 87 10.12 -19.99 -2.74
CA LEU A 87 9.04 -20.50 -3.59
C LEU A 87 8.13 -21.48 -2.83
N ASN A 88 8.70 -22.39 -2.05
CA ASN A 88 7.91 -23.32 -1.23
C ASN A 88 7.09 -22.54 -0.19
N GLY A 89 7.69 -21.54 0.46
CA GLY A 89 6.95 -20.67 1.38
C GLY A 89 5.79 -19.92 0.73
N TYR A 90 5.88 -19.60 -0.57
CA TYR A 90 4.78 -18.98 -1.32
C TYR A 90 3.65 -19.98 -1.58
N HIS A 91 3.98 -21.23 -1.93
CA HIS A 91 2.98 -22.30 -2.00
C HIS A 91 2.28 -22.52 -0.66
N ASP A 92 3.02 -22.58 0.45
CA ASP A 92 2.46 -22.75 1.80
C ASP A 92 1.51 -21.61 2.19
N ILE A 93 1.80 -20.37 1.75
CA ILE A 93 0.90 -19.23 1.94
C ILE A 93 -0.42 -19.46 1.18
N LEU A 94 -0.36 -19.83 -0.10
CA LEU A 94 -1.56 -20.06 -0.91
C LEU A 94 -2.39 -21.24 -0.39
N ASP A 95 -1.74 -22.31 0.08
CA ASP A 95 -2.42 -23.48 0.64
C ASP A 95 -3.20 -23.13 1.90
N ARG A 96 -2.64 -22.31 2.78
CA ARG A 96 -3.36 -21.82 3.97
C ARG A 96 -4.55 -20.94 3.60
N VAL A 97 -4.37 -20.02 2.65
CA VAL A 97 -5.41 -19.07 2.21
C VAL A 97 -6.53 -19.75 1.41
N SER A 98 -6.28 -20.92 0.81
CA SER A 98 -7.27 -21.64 0.01
C SER A 98 -8.53 -22.04 0.78
N HIS A 99 -8.47 -22.17 2.11
CA HIS A 99 -9.61 -22.62 2.90
C HIS A 99 -10.68 -21.52 2.99
N GLY A 100 -11.89 -21.82 2.52
CA GLY A 100 -13.06 -20.93 2.70
C GLY A 100 -13.23 -19.81 1.66
N LEU A 101 -12.44 -19.81 0.58
CA LEU A 101 -12.64 -18.90 -0.55
C LEU A 101 -13.83 -19.29 -1.43
N SER A 102 -14.45 -18.30 -2.09
CA SER A 102 -15.45 -18.55 -3.12
C SER A 102 -14.83 -19.20 -4.36
N GLU A 103 -15.63 -19.91 -5.16
CA GLU A 103 -15.17 -20.60 -6.38
C GLU A 103 -14.36 -19.67 -7.30
N ARG A 104 -14.82 -18.42 -7.49
CA ARG A 104 -14.09 -17.43 -8.30
C ARG A 104 -12.70 -17.13 -7.75
N LEU A 105 -12.56 -16.96 -6.45
CA LEU A 105 -11.28 -16.68 -5.81
C LEU A 105 -10.37 -17.91 -5.79
N GLN A 106 -10.94 -19.12 -5.71
CA GLN A 106 -10.19 -20.36 -5.88
C GLN A 106 -9.55 -20.43 -7.27
N THR A 107 -10.32 -20.16 -8.33
CA THR A 107 -9.79 -20.15 -9.71
C THR A 107 -8.62 -19.18 -9.86
N MET A 108 -8.75 -17.98 -9.29
CA MET A 108 -7.66 -17.00 -9.29
C MET A 108 -6.45 -17.46 -8.48
N LEU A 109 -6.68 -18.06 -7.31
CA LEU A 109 -5.62 -18.61 -6.48
C LEU A 109 -4.83 -19.70 -7.23
N GLU A 110 -5.51 -20.58 -7.96
CA GLU A 110 -4.87 -21.61 -8.79
C GLU A 110 -4.12 -21.01 -10.00
N GLU A 111 -4.61 -19.93 -10.59
CA GLU A 111 -3.88 -19.18 -11.62
C GLU A 111 -2.59 -18.57 -11.07
N VAL A 112 -2.65 -17.96 -9.89
CA VAL A 112 -1.46 -17.44 -9.20
C VAL A 112 -0.51 -18.57 -8.84
N ARG A 113 -1.01 -19.68 -8.29
CA ARG A 113 -0.21 -20.86 -7.92
C ARG A 113 0.56 -21.42 -9.12
N ARG A 114 -0.08 -21.54 -10.29
CA ARG A 114 0.58 -21.94 -11.55
C ARG A 114 1.55 -20.89 -12.08
N GLY A 115 1.30 -19.61 -11.80
CA GLY A 115 2.16 -18.50 -12.20
C GLY A 115 3.41 -18.33 -11.32
N LEU A 116 3.42 -18.83 -10.08
CA LEU A 116 4.52 -18.62 -9.12
C LEU A 116 5.92 -18.90 -9.69
N PRO A 117 6.18 -19.97 -10.48
CA PRO A 117 7.49 -20.22 -11.05
C PRO A 117 8.05 -19.07 -11.93
N LEU A 118 7.18 -18.26 -12.55
CA LEU A 118 7.59 -17.09 -13.33
C LEU A 118 8.32 -16.04 -12.49
N LEU A 119 8.01 -15.96 -11.19
CA LEU A 119 8.62 -15.00 -10.27
C LEU A 119 10.04 -15.38 -9.86
N PHE A 120 10.46 -16.62 -10.14
CA PHE A 120 11.74 -17.19 -9.70
C PHE A 120 12.64 -17.56 -10.88
N ARG A 121 12.33 -17.09 -12.10
CA ARG A 121 13.26 -17.22 -13.22
C ARG A 121 14.49 -16.35 -12.99
N PRO A 122 15.67 -16.75 -13.51
CA PRO A 122 16.91 -15.98 -13.31
C PRO A 122 16.87 -14.52 -13.80
N SER A 123 16.01 -14.20 -14.78
CA SER A 123 15.87 -12.86 -15.34
C SER A 123 14.92 -11.94 -14.57
N TYR A 124 14.09 -12.48 -13.65
CA TYR A 124 13.12 -11.67 -12.90
C TYR A 124 13.74 -11.13 -11.61
N PRO A 125 13.57 -9.82 -11.31
CA PRO A 125 14.32 -9.21 -10.23
C PRO A 125 13.77 -9.57 -8.84
N MET A 126 14.67 -9.95 -7.95
CA MET A 126 14.48 -9.81 -6.52
C MET A 126 14.68 -8.34 -6.15
N SER A 127 13.73 -7.76 -5.41
CA SER A 127 13.77 -6.35 -5.03
C SER A 127 13.49 -6.18 -3.54
N LEU A 128 14.12 -5.17 -2.95
CA LEU A 128 13.70 -4.65 -1.65
C LEU A 128 12.35 -3.98 -1.84
N GLN A 129 11.35 -4.36 -1.03
CA GLN A 129 9.99 -3.85 -1.11
C GLN A 129 9.48 -3.50 0.29
N HIS A 130 8.61 -2.48 0.38
CA HIS A 130 7.94 -2.12 1.62
C HIS A 130 6.81 -3.12 1.92
N ASP A 131 6.81 -3.74 3.10
CA ASP A 131 5.84 -4.80 3.44
C ASP A 131 4.68 -4.33 4.34
N ASP A 132 4.76 -3.10 4.85
CA ASP A 132 3.74 -2.50 5.72
C ASP A 132 3.27 -1.13 5.18
N LEU A 133 2.94 -1.08 3.88
CA LEU A 133 2.67 0.17 3.16
C LEU A 133 1.24 0.66 3.43
N LEU A 134 1.05 1.20 4.64
CA LEU A 134 -0.23 1.69 5.17
C LEU A 134 -0.33 3.23 5.10
N GLU A 135 -1.53 3.78 5.30
CA GLU A 135 -1.81 5.21 5.15
C GLU A 135 -1.08 6.11 6.14
N ASN A 136 -0.71 5.57 7.30
CA ASN A 136 0.07 6.29 8.29
C ASN A 136 1.57 6.32 7.94
N ASN A 137 2.03 5.46 7.02
CA ASN A 137 3.44 5.36 6.62
C ASN A 137 3.76 6.19 5.36
N ILE A 138 2.74 6.80 4.75
CA ILE A 138 2.89 7.64 3.55
C ILE A 138 2.65 9.08 3.96
N HIS A 139 3.60 9.98 3.72
CA HIS A 139 3.44 11.41 3.96
C HIS A 139 3.23 12.14 2.64
N VAL A 140 2.33 13.12 2.66
CA VAL A 140 2.01 13.94 1.50
C VAL A 140 2.01 15.43 1.84
N ASP A 141 2.35 16.24 0.84
CA ASP A 141 2.09 17.66 0.86
C ASP A 141 0.60 17.89 0.58
N GLU A 142 -0.12 18.45 1.55
CA GLU A 142 -1.58 18.64 1.46
C GLU A 142 -2.00 19.55 0.33
N THR A 143 -1.16 20.52 -0.05
CA THR A 143 -1.49 21.54 -1.05
C THR A 143 -1.30 21.02 -2.47
N THR A 144 -0.33 20.12 -2.68
CA THR A 144 0.04 19.61 -4.00
C THR A 144 -0.37 18.17 -4.24
N GLY A 145 -0.61 17.39 -3.18
CA GLY A 145 -0.83 15.94 -3.25
C GLY A 145 0.42 15.13 -3.56
N ARG A 146 1.61 15.74 -3.54
CA ARG A 146 2.87 15.04 -3.76
C ARG A 146 3.27 14.23 -2.55
N ILE A 147 3.82 13.04 -2.76
CA ILE A 147 4.39 12.24 -1.68
C ILE A 147 5.73 12.87 -1.29
N THR A 148 5.86 13.19 0.00
CA THR A 148 7.03 13.83 0.59
C THR A 148 7.94 12.83 1.30
N GLY A 149 7.44 11.64 1.60
CA GLY A 149 8.24 10.51 2.05
C GLY A 149 7.42 9.32 2.52
N ILE A 150 8.09 8.19 2.65
CA ILE A 150 7.56 6.92 3.14
C ILE A 150 8.44 6.45 4.29
N VAL A 151 7.80 6.10 5.41
CA VAL A 151 8.46 5.72 6.67
C VAL A 151 8.18 4.26 7.04
N ASP A 152 8.76 3.80 8.16
CA ASP A 152 8.53 2.46 8.75
C ASP A 152 9.02 1.26 7.91
N TRP A 153 10.29 1.35 7.50
CA TRP A 153 10.97 0.36 6.67
C TRP A 153 11.45 -0.90 7.44
N ASP A 154 11.13 -1.03 8.72
CA ASP A 154 11.65 -2.10 9.58
C ASP A 154 11.17 -3.50 9.13
N ASN A 155 10.00 -3.57 8.48
CA ASN A 155 9.43 -4.79 7.93
C ASN A 155 9.73 -4.98 6.43
N ALA A 156 10.61 -4.18 5.82
CA ALA A 156 10.89 -4.32 4.39
C ALA A 156 11.43 -5.71 4.05
N ILE A 157 10.97 -6.26 2.93
CA ILE A 157 11.26 -7.62 2.48
C ILE A 157 12.14 -7.61 1.22
N ILE A 158 12.94 -8.66 1.07
CA ILE A 158 13.48 -9.04 -0.24
C ILE A 158 12.55 -10.10 -0.81
N ALA A 159 11.91 -9.80 -1.94
CA ALA A 159 10.97 -10.68 -2.61
C ALA A 159 11.03 -10.47 -4.13
N PRO A 160 10.50 -11.40 -4.94
CA PRO A 160 10.24 -11.12 -6.35
C PRO A 160 9.48 -9.82 -6.49
N PHE A 161 9.90 -8.96 -7.42
CA PHE A 161 9.26 -7.67 -7.64
C PHE A 161 7.75 -7.82 -7.84
N GLY A 162 6.96 -6.91 -7.27
CA GLY A 162 5.52 -6.90 -7.43
C GLY A 162 4.73 -7.40 -6.22
N VAL A 163 5.36 -8.14 -5.30
CA VAL A 163 4.68 -8.71 -4.13
C VAL A 163 4.05 -7.64 -3.23
N SER A 164 4.66 -6.45 -3.12
CA SER A 164 4.10 -5.35 -2.32
C SER A 164 3.12 -4.45 -3.07
N PHE A 165 2.74 -4.74 -4.32
CA PHE A 165 1.80 -3.91 -5.09
C PHE A 165 0.39 -3.86 -4.49
N CYS A 166 0.03 -4.82 -3.63
CA CYS A 166 -1.20 -4.76 -2.84
C CYS A 166 -1.30 -3.47 -2.00
N GLY A 167 -0.15 -2.87 -1.63
CA GLY A 167 -0.07 -1.57 -0.98
C GLY A 167 -0.50 -0.40 -1.87
N ALA A 168 -0.75 -0.57 -3.17
CA ALA A 168 -1.35 0.48 -4.01
C ALA A 168 -2.86 0.64 -3.78
N GLU A 169 -3.53 -0.38 -3.23
CA GLU A 169 -4.99 -0.37 -3.11
C GLU A 169 -5.51 0.73 -2.16
N ILE A 170 -4.68 1.17 -1.21
CA ILE A 170 -4.95 2.25 -0.24
C ILE A 170 -5.18 3.61 -0.92
N VAL A 171 -4.52 3.91 -2.04
CA VAL A 171 -4.74 5.20 -2.73
C VAL A 171 -5.98 5.17 -3.62
N PHE A 172 -6.63 4.01 -3.75
CA PHE A 172 -7.85 3.83 -4.54
C PHE A 172 -9.11 3.68 -3.69
N GLY A 173 -8.98 3.45 -2.39
CA GLY A 173 -10.10 3.14 -1.52
C GLY A 173 -9.75 3.15 -0.03
N VAL A 174 -10.75 2.85 0.79
CA VAL A 174 -10.63 2.66 2.23
C VAL A 174 -10.98 1.21 2.55
N GLN A 175 -10.10 0.56 3.30
CA GLN A 175 -10.39 -0.72 3.92
C GLN A 175 -11.05 -0.49 5.28
N THR A 176 -12.23 -1.07 5.48
CA THR A 176 -12.87 -1.16 6.79
C THR A 176 -12.60 -2.54 7.40
N LEU A 177 -13.12 -2.81 8.60
CA LEU A 177 -13.07 -4.16 9.17
C LEU A 177 -13.73 -5.19 8.25
N LYS A 178 -14.85 -4.82 7.61
CA LYS A 178 -15.71 -5.78 6.91
C LYS A 178 -15.51 -5.81 5.40
N ASP A 179 -15.14 -4.68 4.81
CA ASP A 179 -15.18 -4.49 3.37
C ASP A 179 -14.24 -3.39 2.86
N TRP A 180 -13.99 -3.43 1.55
CA TRP A 180 -13.35 -2.36 0.80
C TRP A 180 -14.37 -1.40 0.19
N HIS A 181 -14.14 -0.11 0.39
CA HIS A 181 -14.90 0.97 -0.23
C HIS A 181 -13.99 1.77 -1.15
N PHE A 182 -14.22 1.67 -2.45
CA PHE A 182 -13.40 2.35 -3.46
C PHE A 182 -13.92 3.73 -3.81
N HIS A 183 -12.99 4.64 -4.09
CA HIS A 183 -13.32 5.98 -4.58
C HIS A 183 -14.12 5.87 -5.89
N PRO A 184 -15.11 6.72 -6.20
CA PRO A 184 -15.89 6.59 -7.45
C PRO A 184 -15.02 6.56 -8.72
N CYS A 185 -13.91 7.31 -8.74
CA CYS A 185 -12.94 7.31 -9.84
C CYS A 185 -11.87 6.19 -9.77
N HIS A 186 -12.03 5.16 -8.92
CA HIS A 186 -10.96 4.18 -8.64
C HIS A 186 -10.46 3.41 -9.87
N LEU A 187 -11.30 3.22 -10.90
CA LEU A 187 -10.88 2.63 -12.17
C LEU A 187 -9.96 3.56 -12.96
N SER A 188 -10.28 4.85 -13.00
CA SER A 188 -9.43 5.87 -13.63
C SER A 188 -8.12 6.06 -12.87
N LEU A 189 -8.14 6.01 -11.53
CA LEU A 189 -6.93 6.06 -10.71
C LEU A 189 -6.03 4.83 -10.93
N ARG A 190 -6.60 3.62 -11.02
CA ARG A 190 -5.81 2.41 -11.34
C ARG A 190 -5.20 2.45 -12.72
N ARG A 191 -5.98 2.86 -13.72
CA ARG A 191 -5.48 3.05 -15.09
C ARG A 191 -4.33 4.05 -15.10
N ARG A 192 -4.49 5.19 -14.41
CA ARG A 192 -3.43 6.19 -14.26
C ARG A 192 -2.19 5.61 -13.60
N PHE A 193 -2.34 4.87 -12.50
CA PHE A 193 -1.23 4.21 -11.81
C PHE A 193 -0.42 3.36 -12.76
N TRP A 194 -1.07 2.47 -13.52
CA TRP A 194 -0.39 1.57 -14.45
C TRP A 194 0.25 2.32 -15.63
N GLU A 195 -0.43 3.32 -16.19
CA GLU A 195 0.12 4.18 -17.24
C GLU A 195 1.39 4.91 -16.76
N ALA A 196 1.35 5.52 -15.57
CA ALA A 196 2.49 6.19 -14.96
C ALA A 196 3.61 5.19 -14.62
N PHE A 197 3.27 4.03 -14.06
CA PHE A 197 4.23 3.00 -13.67
C PHE A 197 5.01 2.49 -14.88
N TYR A 198 4.32 2.08 -15.95
CA TYR A 198 4.99 1.60 -17.15
C TYR A 198 5.75 2.70 -17.89
N LYS A 199 5.31 3.96 -17.78
CA LYS A 199 6.09 5.10 -18.28
C LYS A 199 7.42 5.28 -17.54
N GLU A 200 7.41 5.16 -16.21
CA GLU A 200 8.62 5.28 -15.37
C GLU A 200 9.56 4.07 -15.49
N VAL A 201 9.00 2.87 -15.70
CA VAL A 201 9.77 1.65 -15.96
C VAL A 201 10.43 1.66 -17.35
N GLY A 202 9.74 2.22 -18.36
CA GLY A 202 10.18 2.16 -19.74
C GLY A 202 9.91 0.79 -20.38
N ASP A 203 10.85 0.31 -21.20
CA ASP A 203 10.69 -0.93 -21.95
C ASP A 203 10.67 -2.14 -21.00
N ILE A 204 9.58 -2.90 -21.05
CA ILE A 204 9.36 -4.10 -20.25
C ILE A 204 8.70 -5.19 -21.10
N SER A 205 9.17 -6.43 -20.95
CA SER A 205 8.66 -7.57 -21.72
C SER A 205 7.25 -7.95 -21.28
N GLU A 206 6.46 -8.57 -22.18
CA GLU A 206 5.15 -9.12 -21.81
C GLU A 206 5.27 -10.23 -20.75
N GLU A 207 6.40 -10.95 -20.73
CA GLU A 207 6.67 -11.97 -19.71
C GLU A 207 6.87 -11.33 -18.31
N ASP A 208 7.56 -10.19 -18.24
CA ASP A 208 7.74 -9.41 -17.02
C ASP A 208 6.43 -8.76 -16.57
N LYS A 209 5.63 -8.20 -17.48
CA LYS A 209 4.28 -7.69 -17.17
C LYS A 209 3.40 -8.78 -16.57
N ARG A 210 3.40 -9.98 -17.17
CA ARG A 210 2.68 -11.14 -16.62
C ARG A 210 3.18 -11.52 -15.23
N SER A 211 4.49 -11.45 -15.02
CA SER A 211 5.09 -11.79 -13.72
C SER A 211 4.74 -10.75 -12.65
N ILE A 212 4.73 -9.46 -13.01
CA ILE A 212 4.25 -8.38 -12.13
C ILE A 212 2.81 -8.63 -11.70
N GLU A 213 1.92 -9.02 -12.63
CA GLU A 213 0.53 -9.30 -12.28
C GLU A 213 0.40 -10.53 -11.35
N VAL A 214 1.15 -11.61 -11.61
CA VAL A 214 1.18 -12.77 -10.70
C VAL A 214 1.68 -12.36 -9.31
N ALA A 215 2.77 -11.59 -9.23
CA ALA A 215 3.32 -11.13 -7.97
C ALA A 215 2.35 -10.22 -7.20
N ARG A 216 1.67 -9.31 -7.90
CA ARG A 216 0.64 -8.44 -7.32
C ARG A 216 -0.53 -9.25 -6.76
N LEU A 217 -1.06 -10.20 -7.53
CA LEU A 217 -2.17 -11.05 -7.09
C LEU A 217 -1.76 -11.94 -5.91
N PHE A 218 -0.54 -12.50 -5.95
CA PHE A 218 0.03 -13.21 -4.80
C PHE A 218 0.11 -12.31 -3.57
N GLY A 219 0.59 -11.07 -3.72
CA GLY A 219 0.64 -10.06 -2.66
C GLY A 219 -0.71 -9.78 -2.02
N LEU A 220 -1.78 -9.70 -2.84
CA LEU A 220 -3.16 -9.55 -2.36
C LEU A 220 -3.61 -10.76 -1.54
N PHE A 221 -3.38 -11.98 -2.01
CA PHE A 221 -3.71 -13.20 -1.26
C PHE A 221 -2.92 -13.29 0.05
N ARG A 222 -1.62 -12.98 0.01
CA ARG A 222 -0.75 -12.96 1.18
C ARG A 222 -1.22 -11.95 2.23
N THR A 223 -1.66 -10.78 1.81
CA THR A 223 -2.01 -9.67 2.71
C THR A 223 -3.42 -9.82 3.28
N TYR A 224 -4.40 -10.22 2.46
CA TYR A 224 -5.81 -10.21 2.84
C TYR A 224 -6.41 -11.61 3.00
N GLY A 225 -5.77 -12.66 2.49
CA GLY A 225 -6.33 -14.01 2.43
C GLY A 225 -6.45 -14.73 3.78
N PHE A 226 -5.81 -14.23 4.83
CA PHE A 226 -5.86 -14.82 6.19
C PHE A 226 -6.93 -14.20 7.10
N GLU A 227 -7.74 -13.27 6.60
CA GLU A 227 -8.85 -12.69 7.35
C GLU A 227 -10.01 -13.70 7.46
N GLU A 228 -9.83 -14.73 8.31
CA GLU A 228 -10.77 -15.86 8.53
C GLU A 228 -12.22 -15.43 8.86
N ASN A 229 -12.43 -14.16 9.24
CA ASN A 229 -13.75 -13.60 9.58
C ASN A 229 -14.34 -12.62 8.55
N ASP A 230 -13.60 -12.19 7.51
CA ASP A 230 -14.06 -11.12 6.61
C ASP A 230 -13.86 -11.46 5.12
N ARG A 231 -14.64 -12.45 4.68
CA ARG A 231 -14.74 -12.89 3.26
C ARG A 231 -15.07 -11.73 2.30
N ALA A 232 -15.74 -10.69 2.79
CA ALA A 232 -16.17 -9.56 2.00
C ALA A 232 -14.99 -8.62 1.67
N THR A 233 -14.05 -8.42 2.60
CA THR A 233 -12.76 -7.73 2.37
C THR A 233 -11.95 -8.36 1.23
N VAL A 234 -11.75 -9.67 1.26
CA VAL A 234 -11.06 -10.40 0.19
C VAL A 234 -11.82 -10.23 -1.14
N HIS A 235 -13.13 -10.48 -1.14
CA HIS A 235 -13.93 -10.41 -2.34
C HIS A 235 -13.97 -8.99 -2.97
N GLY A 236 -14.02 -7.94 -2.15
CA GLY A 236 -14.08 -6.55 -2.58
C GLY A 236 -12.84 -6.11 -3.36
N VAL A 237 -11.65 -6.33 -2.79
CA VAL A 237 -10.39 -5.94 -3.45
C VAL A 237 -10.14 -6.71 -4.74
N PHE A 238 -10.37 -8.03 -4.74
CA PHE A 238 -10.21 -8.85 -5.94
C PHE A 238 -11.24 -8.52 -7.03
N SER A 239 -12.50 -8.22 -6.67
CA SER A 239 -13.52 -7.81 -7.64
C SER A 239 -13.20 -6.48 -8.31
N ALA A 240 -12.71 -5.49 -7.53
CA ALA A 240 -12.29 -4.21 -8.05
C ALA A 240 -11.03 -4.32 -8.94
N CYS A 241 -10.08 -5.17 -8.57
CA CYS A 241 -8.88 -5.44 -9.37
C CYS A 241 -9.21 -6.08 -10.72
N LEU A 242 -10.22 -6.94 -10.78
CA LEU A 242 -10.65 -7.64 -11.99
C LEU A 242 -11.62 -6.85 -12.89
N GLY A 243 -11.96 -5.61 -12.51
CA GLY A 243 -12.87 -4.76 -13.30
C GLY A 243 -14.30 -5.31 -13.46
N LYS A 244 -14.70 -6.35 -12.71
CA LYS A 244 -16.06 -6.92 -12.74
C LYS A 244 -16.77 -6.56 -11.45
N GLY A 245 -17.44 -5.41 -11.46
CA GLY A 245 -18.24 -4.90 -10.34
C GLY A 245 -18.67 -3.43 -10.43
N ALA A 246 -18.16 -2.65 -11.38
CA ALA A 246 -18.65 -1.30 -11.64
C ALA A 246 -19.43 -1.29 -12.97
N LEU A 247 -20.65 -0.77 -12.92
CA LEU A 247 -21.34 -0.33 -14.13
C LEU A 247 -20.42 0.63 -14.90
N ASP A 248 -20.29 0.30 -16.17
CA ASP A 248 -19.59 0.98 -17.26
C ASP A 248 -19.54 2.52 -17.16
N CYS A 249 -18.31 3.07 -17.19
CA CYS A 249 -18.02 4.48 -17.42
C CYS A 249 -18.12 4.83 -18.92
N SER A 250 -19.24 4.55 -19.59
CA SER A 250 -19.46 4.92 -21.00
C SER A 250 -20.26 6.22 -21.14
N GLY A 251 -19.59 7.34 -20.86
CA GLY A 251 -19.68 8.55 -21.68
C GLY A 251 -21.04 9.12 -22.12
N ARG A 252 -22.11 9.08 -21.30
CA ARG A 252 -23.32 9.91 -21.54
C ARG A 252 -23.80 10.66 -20.29
N PRO A 253 -24.17 11.95 -20.42
CA PRO A 253 -24.60 12.75 -19.29
C PRO A 253 -26.08 12.50 -18.99
N GLY A 254 -26.36 12.02 -17.77
CA GLY A 254 -27.71 12.11 -17.19
C GLY A 254 -28.22 10.84 -16.51
N ARG A 255 -27.62 10.47 -15.37
CA ARG A 255 -28.30 9.82 -14.20
C ARG A 255 -27.34 9.38 -13.07
N TYR A 256 -26.01 9.42 -13.27
CA TYR A 256 -25.02 8.86 -12.34
C TYR A 256 -24.62 9.71 -11.12
N ARG A 257 -24.81 11.04 -11.15
CA ARG A 257 -24.29 11.93 -10.10
C ARG A 257 -24.77 11.62 -8.68
N ARG A 258 -25.97 11.06 -8.52
CA ARG A 258 -26.54 10.78 -7.20
C ARG A 258 -25.82 9.60 -6.52
N ASN A 259 -25.52 8.54 -7.27
CA ASN A 259 -24.81 7.35 -6.76
C ASN A 259 -23.32 7.65 -6.49
N GLU A 260 -22.68 8.51 -7.29
CA GLU A 260 -21.29 8.93 -7.06
C GLU A 260 -21.17 9.81 -5.82
N GLN A 261 -22.10 10.73 -5.60
CA GLN A 261 -22.14 11.57 -4.39
C GLN A 261 -22.41 10.74 -3.13
N GLU A 262 -23.28 9.73 -3.21
CA GLU A 262 -23.54 8.81 -2.10
C GLU A 262 -22.32 7.91 -1.80
N ALA A 263 -21.67 7.36 -2.83
CA ALA A 263 -20.44 6.58 -2.68
C ALA A 263 -19.27 7.44 -2.15
N ALA A 264 -19.13 8.67 -2.63
CA ALA A 264 -18.16 9.62 -2.13
C ALA A 264 -18.45 10.04 -0.68
N SER A 265 -19.71 10.28 -0.33
CA SER A 265 -20.10 10.57 1.05
C SER A 265 -19.77 9.38 1.96
N CYS A 266 -20.03 8.16 1.52
CA CYS A 266 -19.69 6.93 2.23
C CYS A 266 -18.18 6.83 2.48
N ILE A 267 -17.35 6.97 1.44
CA ILE A 267 -15.89 6.83 1.59
C ILE A 267 -15.27 7.96 2.42
N VAL A 268 -15.78 9.19 2.28
CA VAL A 268 -15.37 10.34 3.09
C VAL A 268 -15.66 10.07 4.58
N ASN A 269 -16.83 9.53 4.91
CA ASN A 269 -17.17 9.21 6.31
C ASN A 269 -16.36 8.03 6.87
N LEU A 270 -16.04 7.03 6.05
CA LEU A 270 -15.26 5.86 6.47
C LEU A 270 -13.77 6.16 6.65
N SER A 271 -13.25 7.16 5.93
CA SER A 271 -11.86 7.56 6.02
C SER A 271 -11.47 8.11 7.40
N ASP A 272 -12.40 8.71 8.14
CA ASP A 272 -12.21 9.18 9.53
C ASP A 272 -12.18 8.02 10.55
N ALA A 273 -12.89 6.92 10.27
CA ALA A 273 -13.07 5.81 11.20
C ALA A 273 -11.96 4.74 11.08
N SER A 274 -11.31 4.63 9.93
CA SER A 274 -10.35 3.53 9.64
C SER A 274 -8.97 3.71 10.29
N THR A 275 -8.65 4.90 10.80
CA THR A 275 -7.36 5.20 11.47
C THR A 275 -7.11 4.33 12.71
N THR A 276 -8.16 3.76 13.30
CA THR A 276 -8.09 2.89 14.49
C THR A 276 -7.95 1.40 14.14
N ILE A 277 -8.26 1.01 12.90
CA ILE A 277 -8.52 -0.39 12.54
C ILE A 277 -7.25 -1.12 12.07
N LEU A 278 -6.35 -0.44 11.35
CA LEU A 278 -5.12 -1.07 10.85
C LEU A 278 -4.03 -1.28 11.91
N ALA A 279 -4.07 -0.53 13.01
CA ALA A 279 -3.18 -0.79 14.17
C ALA A 279 -3.36 -2.20 14.76
N HIS A 280 -4.50 -2.85 14.50
CA HIS A 280 -4.78 -4.22 14.97
C HIS A 280 -4.25 -5.33 14.05
N LYS A 281 -3.89 -5.02 12.79
CA LYS A 281 -3.50 -6.02 11.77
C LYS A 281 -2.13 -6.63 11.97
N ASN A 282 -1.29 -6.01 12.80
CA ASN A 282 0.05 -6.50 13.11
C ASN A 282 0.23 -6.43 14.64
N ARG A 283 0.10 -7.57 15.35
CA ARG A 283 0.37 -7.65 16.80
C ARG A 283 1.77 -7.17 17.19
N HIS A 284 2.69 -7.05 16.22
CA HIS A 284 4.03 -6.47 16.40
C HIS A 284 4.12 -4.94 16.14
N SER A 285 3.27 -4.34 15.28
CA SER A 285 3.29 -2.89 15.02
C SER A 285 2.29 -2.09 15.87
N ALA A 286 1.26 -2.75 16.44
CA ALA A 286 0.31 -2.17 17.38
C ALA A 286 0.98 -1.46 18.57
N ILE A 287 2.09 -2.02 19.08
CA ILE A 287 2.85 -1.46 20.21
C ILE A 287 3.57 -0.16 19.79
N ARG A 288 3.91 0.02 18.51
CA ARG A 288 4.69 1.16 18.01
C ARG A 288 3.81 2.33 17.52
N ALA A 289 2.64 2.06 16.94
CA ALA A 289 1.67 3.10 16.61
C ALA A 289 1.29 3.94 17.85
N SER A 290 1.21 3.31 19.03
CA SER A 290 0.93 3.98 20.30
C SER A 290 2.03 4.97 20.74
N PHE A 291 3.30 4.75 20.40
CA PHE A 291 4.39 5.67 20.73
C PHE A 291 4.41 6.91 19.82
N HIS A 292 4.00 6.77 18.55
CA HIS A 292 3.90 7.92 17.65
C HIS A 292 2.67 8.79 17.98
N TYR A 293 1.56 8.17 18.39
CA TYR A 293 0.34 8.86 18.82
C TYR A 293 0.52 9.68 20.11
N MET A 294 1.31 9.21 21.09
CA MET A 294 1.54 9.95 22.35
C MET A 294 2.31 11.27 22.15
N ARG A 295 3.06 11.44 21.06
CA ARG A 295 3.80 12.70 20.78
C ARG A 295 3.02 13.72 19.95
N CYS A 296 1.97 13.29 19.24
CA CYS A 296 1.09 14.17 18.47
C CYS A 296 -0.04 14.82 19.30
N GLY A 297 -0.18 14.46 20.58
CA GLY A 297 -1.27 14.92 21.45
C GLY A 297 -0.90 15.96 22.52
N SER A 298 0.33 16.49 22.55
CA SER A 298 0.73 17.45 23.58
C SER A 298 0.78 18.90 23.06
N GLU A 299 -0.39 19.47 22.78
CA GLU A 299 -0.59 20.92 22.85
C GLU A 299 -1.39 21.26 24.12
N SER A 300 -0.68 21.87 25.06
CA SER A 300 -1.17 22.71 26.17
C SER A 300 -2.44 22.30 26.92
N LEU A 301 -2.27 21.56 28.02
CA LEU A 301 -3.16 21.67 29.17
C LEU A 301 -2.52 22.62 30.18
N THR A 302 -3.04 23.84 30.27
CA THR A 302 -2.73 24.80 31.33
C THR A 302 -3.16 24.23 32.69
N PRO A 303 -2.37 24.39 33.77
CA PRO A 303 -2.76 23.90 35.08
C PRO A 303 -3.86 24.79 35.65
N ILE A 304 -5.00 24.20 35.98
CA ILE A 304 -6.02 24.85 36.80
C ILE A 304 -5.42 25.03 38.20
N ARG A 305 -5.22 26.30 38.58
CA ARG A 305 -4.91 26.71 39.96
C ARG A 305 -6.14 26.40 40.82
N ASN A 306 -5.98 25.57 41.84
CA ASN A 306 -6.92 25.53 42.95
C ASN A 306 -6.77 26.82 43.76
N VAL A 307 -7.87 27.57 43.87
CA VAL A 307 -8.06 28.66 44.81
C VAL A 307 -9.00 28.17 45.90
N ALA A 308 -8.65 28.55 47.14
CA ALA A 308 -9.25 28.25 48.45
C ALA A 308 -8.81 26.93 49.08
#